data_AF-A0A6P2BDF8-F1
#
_entry.id   AF-A0A6P2BDF8-F1
#
_cell.length_a   1.000
_cell.length_b   1.000
_cell.length_c   1.000
_cell.angle_alpha   90.00
_cell.angle_beta   90.00
_cell.angle_gamma   90.00
#
_symmetry.space_group_name_H-M   'P 1'
#
loop_
_entity.id
_entity.type
_entity.pdbx_description
1 polymer ?
#
loop_
_entity_poly.entity_id
_entity_poly.type
_entity_poly.pdbx_seq_one_letter_code
_entity_poly.pdbx_strand_id
1 'polypeptide(L)' 'MARDAITVQRDTSFTDCINLMQQHPIPHLPVMEAGLAVGIVSLRDLFLGAMEEAIGSRNAATDSG' A
#
# COMPACT_ATOMS: atom_id res chain seq x y z
N MET A 1 19.31 -8.42 16.85
CA MET A 1 19.52 -8.92 15.49
C MET A 1 18.54 -8.19 14.58
N ALA A 2 19.03 -7.30 13.71
CA ALA A 2 18.20 -6.70 12.67
C ALA A 2 18.11 -7.71 11.53
N ARG A 3 16.94 -8.31 11.34
CA ARG A 3 16.64 -8.98 10.07
C ARG A 3 16.41 -7.85 9.07
N ASP A 4 17.10 -7.87 7.94
CA ASP A 4 16.92 -6.90 6.86
C ASP A 4 15.43 -6.85 6.50
N ALA A 5 14.75 -5.83 7.01
CA ALA A 5 13.34 -5.62 6.75
C ALA A 5 13.24 -5.02 5.35
N ILE A 6 12.40 -5.60 4.51
CA ILE A 6 12.10 -5.02 3.20
C ILE A 6 11.24 -3.80 3.45
N THR A 7 11.74 -2.65 3.01
CA THR A 7 11.08 -1.35 3.18
C THR A 7 10.77 -0.73 1.83
N VAL A 8 9.77 0.14 1.82
CA VAL A 8 9.38 0.92 0.64
C VAL A 8 9.57 2.41 0.91
N GLN A 9 9.62 3.22 -0.15
CA GLN A 9 9.60 4.68 -0.03
C GLN A 9 8.16 5.20 -0.08
N ARG A 10 7.92 6.43 0.38
CA ARG A 10 6.58 7.05 0.36
C ARG A 10 5.99 7.15 -1.04
N ASP A 11 6.82 7.25 -2.07
CA ASP A 11 6.45 7.34 -3.48
C ASP A 11 6.33 5.97 -4.17
N THR A 12 6.55 4.87 -3.44
CA THR A 12 6.40 3.52 -4.00
C THR A 12 4.94 3.25 -4.35
N SER A 13 4.71 2.75 -5.57
CA SER A 13 3.36 2.55 -6.07
C SER A 13 2.63 1.44 -5.30
N PHE A 14 1.29 1.52 -5.32
CA PHE A 14 0.43 0.49 -4.74
C PHE A 14 0.71 -0.90 -5.32
N THR A 15 0.84 -0.98 -6.65
CA THR A 15 1.15 -2.22 -7.37
C THR A 15 2.50 -2.80 -6.96
N ASP A 16 3.51 -1.95 -6.80
CA ASP A 16 4.84 -2.40 -6.37
C ASP A 16 4.84 -2.91 -4.94
N CYS A 17 4.08 -2.28 -4.04
CA CYS A 17 3.88 -2.78 -2.68
C CYS A 17 3.27 -4.19 -2.68
N ILE A 18 2.25 -4.44 -3.51
CA ILE A 18 1.65 -5.78 -3.66
C ILE A 18 2.68 -6.77 -4.21
N ASN A 19 3.40 -6.40 -5.27
CA ASN A 19 4.42 -7.26 -5.88
C ASN A 19 5.50 -7.66 -4.87
N LEU A 20 5.96 -6.71 -4.04
CA LEU A 20 6.94 -6.97 -2.98
C LEU A 20 6.39 -7.94 -1.92
N MET A 21 5.14 -7.78 -1.48
CA MET A 21 4.49 -8.69 -0.53
C MET A 21 4.19 -10.08 -1.11
N GLN A 22 4.13 -10.23 -2.44
CA GLN A 22 4.00 -11.52 -3.11
C GLN A 22 5.36 -12.21 -3.29
N GLN A 23 6.38 -11.46 -3.71
CA GLN A 23 7.75 -11.96 -3.89
C GLN A 23 8.38 -12.34 -2.56
N HIS A 24 8.07 -11.59 -1.51
CA HIS A 24 8.50 -11.83 -0.16
C HIS A 24 7.25 -12.00 0.69
N PRO A 25 7.01 -13.18 1.28
CA PRO A 25 5.80 -13.46 2.06
C PRO A 25 5.82 -12.73 3.42
N ILE A 26 5.81 -11.39 3.37
CA ILE A 26 5.79 -10.47 4.49
C ILE A 26 4.46 -9.72 4.46
N PRO A 27 3.73 -9.65 5.60
CA PRO A 27 2.43 -9.00 5.64
C PRO A 27 2.49 -7.48 5.80
N HIS A 28 3.69 -6.93 6.01
CA HIS A 28 3.91 -5.52 6.31
C HIS A 28 5.15 -4.98 5.61
N LEU A 29 5.04 -3.76 5.07
CA LEU A 29 6.12 -2.98 4.48
C LEU A 29 6.26 -1.68 5.26
N PRO A 30 7.35 -1.47 6.01
CA PRO A 30 7.67 -0.17 6.58
C PRO A 30 7.91 0.84 5.46
N VAL A 31 7.31 2.02 5.60
CA VAL A 31 7.51 3.14 4.68
C VAL A 31 8.62 4.02 5.25
N MET A 32 9.67 4.19 4.47
CA MET A 32 10.82 5.03 4.79
C MET A 32 10.74 6.34 4.00
N GLU A 33 11.21 7.43 4.61
CA GLU A 33 11.41 8.71 3.95
C GLU A 33 12.62 9.40 4.60
N ALA A 34 13.57 9.87 3.79
CA ALA A 34 14.79 10.51 4.29
C ALA A 34 15.54 9.70 5.37
N GLY A 35 15.50 8.36 5.28
CA GLY A 35 16.15 7.45 6.24
C GLY A 35 15.37 7.21 7.54
N LEU A 36 14.14 7.72 7.67
CA LEU A 36 13.29 7.54 8.84
C LEU A 36 12.05 6.70 8.49
N ALA A 37 11.64 5.85 9.42
CA ALA A 37 10.39 5.10 9.30
C ALA A 37 9.21 6.04 9.60
N VAL A 38 8.45 6.38 8.56
CA VAL A 38 7.34 7.34 8.64
C VAL A 38 5.97 6.66 8.65
N GLY A 39 5.90 5.35 8.40
CA GLY A 39 4.65 4.62 8.40
C GLY A 39 4.81 3.13 8.15
N ILE A 40 3.68 2.44 8.05
CA ILE A 40 3.62 1.01 7.73
C ILE A 40 2.44 0.77 6.80
N VAL A 41 2.66 -0.05 5.78
CA VAL A 41 1.61 -0.54 4.87
C VAL A 41 1.43 -2.02 5.14
N SER A 42 0.21 -2.44 5.47
CA SER A 42 -0.13 -3.85 5.59
C SER A 42 -0.90 -4.37 4.38
N LEU A 43 -0.87 -5.67 4.17
CA LEU A 43 -1.69 -6.32 3.14
C LEU A 43 -3.19 -6.01 3.32
N ARG A 44 -3.65 -5.84 4.57
CA ARG A 44 -5.04 -5.45 4.88
C ARG A 44 -5.35 -4.03 4.38
N ASP A 45 -4.42 -3.10 4.53
CA ASP A 45 -4.59 -1.72 4.06
C ASP A 45 -4.67 -1.68 2.54
N LEU A 46 -3.81 -2.49 1.87
CA LEU A 46 -3.85 -2.63 0.42
C LEU A 46 -5.19 -3.21 -0.05
N PHE A 47 -5.68 -4.24 0.63
CA PHE A 47 -6.98 -4.85 0.32
C PHE A 47 -8.15 -3.86 0.51
N LEU A 48 -8.14 -3.08 1.60
CA LEU A 48 -9.15 -2.06 1.84
C LEU A 48 -9.13 -0.97 0.78
N GLY A 49 -7.94 -0.48 0.39
CA GLY A 49 -7.80 0.53 -0.67
C GLY A 49 -8.33 0.03 -2.02
N ALA A 50 -7.99 -1.20 -2.41
CA ALA A 50 -8.52 -1.81 -3.64
C ALA A 50 -10.04 -1.99 -3.61
N MET A 51 -10.61 -2.34 -2.45
CA MET A 51 -12.06 -2.42 -2.28
C MET A 51 -12.74 -1.06 -2.36
N GLU A 52 -12.13 -0.01 -1.80
CA GLU A 52 -12.66 1.35 -1.84
C GLU A 52 -12.71 1.89 -3.27
N GLU A 53 -11.68 1.64 -4.08
CA GLU A 53 -11.69 1.96 -5.51
C GLU A 53 -12.79 1.18 -6.27
N ALA A 54 -12.93 -0.12 -5.98
CA ALA A 54 -13.93 -0.99 -6.62
C ALA A 54 -15.38 -0.68 -6.20
N ILE A 55 -15.60 -0.17 -4.98
CA ILE A 55 -16.92 0.20 -4.46
C ILE A 55 -17.25 1.65 -4.82
N GLY A 56 -16.26 2.55 -4.80
CA GLY A 56 -16.39 3.97 -5.12
C GLY A 56 -16.72 4.27 -6.58
N SER A 57 -16.32 3.39 -7.51
CA SER A 57 -16.69 3.51 -8.94
C SER A 57 -18.21 3.34 -9.20
N ARG A 58 -19.04 3.06 -8.18
CA ARG A 58 -20.50 3.00 -8.30
C ARG A 58 -21.22 4.32 -7.96
N ASN A 59 -20.53 5.33 -7.42
CA ASN A 59 -21.16 6.57 -6.93
C ASN A 59 -20.77 7.85 -7.71
N ALA A 60 -19.99 7.77 -8.79
CA ALA A 60 -19.55 8.94 -9.56
C ALA A 60 -20.42 9.26 -10.80
N ALA A 61 -21.63 8.71 -10.93
CA ALA A 61 -22.50 8.89 -12.09
C ALA A 61 -23.73 9.80 -11.86
N THR A 62 -23.71 10.66 -10.84
CA THR A 62 -24.83 11.62 -10.63
C THR A 62 -24.34 12.93 -10.03
N ASP A 63 -23.56 13.71 -10.78
CA ASP A 63 -23.69 15.16 -10.73
C ASP A 63 -23.14 15.81 -12.00
N SER A 64 -24.03 16.12 -12.93
CA SER A 64 -23.80 17.07 -14.03
C SER A 64 -25.18 17.50 -14.49
N GLY A 65 -25.62 18.65 -13.96
CA GLY A 65 -26.78 19.40 -14.45
C GLY A 65 -26.52 20.11 -15.78
#